data_AF-A0A170VR66-F1
#
_entry.id   AF-A0A170VR66-F1
#
_cell.length_a   1.000
_cell.length_b   1.000
_cell.length_c   1.000
_cell.angle_alpha   90.00
_cell.angle_beta   90.00
_cell.angle_gamma   90.00
#
_symmetry.space_group_name_H-M   'P 1'
#
loop_
_entity.id
_entity.type
_entity.pdbx_description
1 polymer ?
#
loop_
_entity_poly.entity_id
_entity_poly.type
_entity_poly.pdbx_seq_one_letter_code
_entity_poly.pdbx_strand_id
1 'polypeptide(L)'
;EEKEENKIDDKELKKQNDMMFKYRDSLTQLTRTQLTELLKYNNQEDPVGVDRKLDRLADVMTFGALQPCTQCKTGQFVYRTGIGYQCTGDLTEWTKCPNVEKEPKRTKFKIPESLAEEFSFLDTYKCKIGTRLIPAVKSSASQNSDGASTSAKVERFTPFRGMSFFIIG
;
A
#
# COMPACT_ATOMS: atom_id res chain seq x y z
N GLU A 1 -33.79 -1.84 7.84
CA GLU A 1 -32.47 -1.97 8.47
C GLU A 1 -31.40 -1.62 7.44
N GLU A 2 -31.11 -0.32 7.32
CA GLU A 2 -30.08 0.21 6.43
C GLU A 2 -28.75 0.25 7.19
N LYS A 3 -27.71 -0.28 6.54
CA LYS A 3 -26.37 -0.50 7.10
C LYS A 3 -25.70 0.84 7.39
N GLU A 4 -25.29 1.03 8.64
CA GLU A 4 -24.38 2.09 9.09
C GLU A 4 -23.18 2.20 8.13
N GLU A 5 -23.12 3.29 7.39
CA GLU A 5 -21.90 3.71 6.72
C GLU A 5 -20.84 3.94 7.81
N ASN A 6 -19.90 3.02 7.92
CA ASN A 6 -18.75 3.08 8.82
C ASN A 6 -17.99 4.40 8.62
N LYS A 7 -18.36 5.44 9.37
CA LYS A 7 -17.53 6.62 9.59
C LYS A 7 -16.33 6.14 10.38
N ILE A 8 -15.23 5.85 9.69
CA ILE A 8 -13.93 5.66 10.31
C ILE A 8 -13.69 6.89 11.18
N ASP A 9 -13.51 6.68 12.49
CA ASP A 9 -13.29 7.79 13.43
C ASP A 9 -11.95 8.45 13.09
N ASP A 10 -11.98 9.73 12.73
CA ASP A 10 -10.79 10.54 12.41
C ASP A 10 -9.73 10.46 13.53
N LYS A 11 -10.16 10.26 14.79
CA LYS A 11 -9.25 10.07 15.92
C LYS A 11 -8.47 8.77 15.82
N GLU A 12 -9.10 7.68 15.41
CA GLU A 12 -8.43 6.38 15.23
C GLU A 12 -7.49 6.40 14.03
N LEU A 13 -7.92 7.03 12.93
CA LEU A 13 -7.07 7.24 11.76
C LEU A 13 -5.83 8.06 12.10
N LYS A 14 -5.98 9.11 12.90
CA LYS A 14 -4.85 9.91 13.38
C LYS A 14 -3.91 9.09 14.26
N LYS A 15 -4.43 8.35 15.24
CA LYS A 15 -3.62 7.46 16.10
C LYS A 15 -2.82 6.44 15.28
N GLN A 16 -3.46 5.86 14.27
CA GLN A 16 -2.81 4.90 13.38
C GLN A 16 -1.66 5.55 12.60
N ASN A 17 -1.88 6.72 11.99
CA ASN A 17 -0.85 7.46 11.28
C ASN A 17 0.30 7.86 12.22
N ASP A 18 -0.01 8.39 13.40
CA ASP A 18 0.99 8.77 14.40
C ASP A 18 1.85 7.56 14.81
N MET A 19 1.26 6.36 14.95
CA MET A 19 2.01 5.13 15.22
C MET A 19 2.92 4.74 14.05
N MET A 20 2.43 4.82 12.80
CA MET A 20 3.24 4.53 11.61
C MET A 20 4.44 5.47 11.52
N PHE A 21 4.24 6.77 11.72
CA PHE A 21 5.32 7.76 11.69
C PHE A 21 6.34 7.53 12.79
N LYS A 22 5.90 7.19 14.02
CA LYS A 22 6.82 6.84 15.12
C LYS A 22 7.74 5.68 14.75
N TYR A 23 7.21 4.59 14.18
CA TYR A 23 8.06 3.48 13.75
C TYR A 23 8.96 3.86 12.59
N ARG A 24 8.45 4.62 11.62
CA ARG A 24 9.25 5.13 10.52
C ARG A 24 10.46 5.93 11.01
N ASP A 25 10.25 6.84 11.96
CA ASP A 25 11.29 7.69 12.52
C ASP A 25 12.32 6.86 13.32
N SER A 26 11.88 5.91 14.14
CA SER A 26 12.80 4.99 14.83
C SER A 26 13.66 4.18 13.85
N LEU A 27 13.07 3.73 12.73
CA LEU A 27 13.77 2.98 11.70
C LEU A 27 14.78 3.80 10.89
N THR A 28 14.69 5.14 10.91
CA THR A 28 15.69 5.99 10.22
C THR A 28 17.09 5.89 10.82
N GLN A 29 17.20 5.39 12.05
CA GLN A 29 18.47 5.16 12.73
C GLN A 29 19.23 3.95 12.14
N LEU A 30 18.53 3.05 11.43
CA LEU A 30 19.13 1.85 10.85
C LEU A 30 19.80 2.15 9.51
N THR A 31 20.88 1.40 9.25
CA THR A 31 21.55 1.42 7.96
C THR A 31 20.74 0.69 6.88
N ARG A 32 21.04 0.98 5.61
CA ARG A 32 20.35 0.35 4.45
C ARG A 32 20.45 -1.17 4.47
N THR A 33 21.57 -1.71 4.95
CA THR A 33 21.82 -3.16 5.07
C THR A 33 20.95 -3.77 6.16
N GLN A 34 20.91 -3.15 7.35
CA GLN A 34 20.04 -3.60 8.46
C GLN A 34 18.56 -3.57 8.08
N LEU A 35 18.09 -2.52 7.39
CA LEU A 35 16.70 -2.46 6.89
C LEU A 35 16.39 -3.61 5.92
N THR A 36 17.36 -3.97 5.08
CA THR A 36 17.21 -5.06 4.10
C THR A 36 17.18 -6.42 4.79
N GLU A 37 18.03 -6.62 5.79
CA GLU A 37 18.06 -7.83 6.61
C GLU A 37 16.75 -8.02 7.37
N LEU A 38 16.22 -6.96 7.97
CA LEU A 38 14.95 -6.97 8.69
C LEU A 38 13.76 -7.34 7.79
N LEU A 39 13.73 -6.82 6.56
CA LEU A 39 12.73 -7.18 5.54
C LEU A 39 12.83 -8.66 5.15
N LYS A 40 14.05 -9.13 4.85
CA LYS A 40 14.31 -10.53 4.46
C LYS A 40 13.96 -11.51 5.57
N TYR A 41 14.28 -11.20 6.82
CA TYR A 41 13.96 -12.03 7.99
C TYR A 41 12.44 -12.24 8.14
N ASN A 42 11.65 -11.26 7.70
CA ASN A 42 10.18 -11.31 7.73
C ASN A 42 9.54 -11.77 6.41
N ASN A 43 10.32 -12.37 5.50
CA ASN A 43 9.89 -12.80 4.17
C ASN A 43 9.17 -11.68 3.37
N GLN A 44 9.62 -10.44 3.53
CA GLN A 44 9.11 -9.30 2.77
C GLN A 44 10.02 -9.01 1.57
N GLU A 45 9.43 -8.55 0.48
CA GLU A 45 10.16 -8.08 -0.69
C GLU A 45 11.03 -6.87 -0.33
N ASP A 46 12.23 -6.81 -0.90
CA ASP A 46 13.15 -5.69 -0.71
C ASP A 46 12.95 -4.61 -1.78
N PRO A 47 12.33 -3.46 -1.47
CA PRO A 47 12.13 -2.42 -2.46
C PRO A 47 13.40 -1.61 -2.74
N VAL A 48 13.51 -1.10 -3.96
CA VAL A 48 14.56 -0.15 -4.34
C VAL A 48 14.27 1.22 -3.72
N GLY A 49 15.16 1.70 -2.85
CA GLY A 49 15.10 3.02 -2.21
C GLY A 49 14.91 2.95 -0.70
N VAL A 50 15.60 3.81 0.05
CA VAL A 50 15.56 3.80 1.53
C VAL A 50 14.18 4.17 2.04
N ASP A 51 13.57 5.22 1.49
CA ASP A 51 12.24 5.65 1.90
C ASP A 51 11.20 4.55 1.72
N ARG A 52 11.26 3.81 0.61
CA ARG A 52 10.35 2.69 0.37
C ARG A 52 10.57 1.56 1.37
N LYS A 53 11.81 1.27 1.77
CA LYS A 53 12.11 0.27 2.82
C LYS A 53 11.52 0.72 4.16
N LEU A 54 11.70 1.98 4.52
CA LEU A 54 11.15 2.56 5.75
C LEU A 54 9.62 2.51 5.77
N ASP A 55 8.96 2.90 4.68
CA ASP A 55 7.50 2.88 4.59
C ASP A 55 6.93 1.45 4.68
N ARG A 56 7.61 0.46 4.07
CA ARG A 56 7.24 -0.96 4.15
C ARG A 56 7.40 -1.51 5.56
N LEU A 57 8.55 -1.25 6.18
CA LEU A 57 8.83 -1.71 7.53
C LEU A 57 7.90 -1.04 8.54
N ALA A 58 7.61 0.25 8.41
CA ALA A 58 6.64 0.93 9.27
C ALA A 58 5.24 0.31 9.18
N ASP A 59 4.77 -0.03 7.97
CA ASP A 59 3.48 -0.71 7.77
C ASP A 59 3.48 -2.13 8.38
N VAL A 60 4.56 -2.88 8.13
CA VAL A 60 4.70 -4.26 8.64
C VAL A 60 4.92 -4.30 10.16
N MET A 61 5.57 -3.31 10.75
CA MET A 61 5.71 -3.17 12.22
C MET A 61 4.42 -2.65 12.87
N THR A 62 3.61 -1.85 12.18
CA THR A 62 2.33 -1.43 12.77
C THR A 62 1.29 -2.53 12.76
N PHE A 63 1.25 -3.34 11.71
CA PHE A 63 0.15 -4.27 11.50
C PHE A 63 0.52 -5.76 11.43
N GLY A 64 1.80 -6.08 11.27
CA GLY A 64 2.30 -7.43 11.05
C GLY A 64 2.84 -7.67 9.64
N ALA A 65 3.64 -8.72 9.50
CA ALA A 65 4.23 -9.13 8.23
C ALA A 65 3.16 -9.67 7.26
N LEU A 66 3.15 -9.14 6.04
CA LEU A 66 2.18 -9.52 5.01
C LEU A 66 2.56 -10.88 4.43
N GLN A 67 1.60 -11.79 4.35
CA GLN A 67 1.76 -13.06 3.66
C GLN A 67 1.86 -12.86 2.13
N PRO A 68 2.53 -13.77 1.41
CA PRO A 68 2.60 -13.71 -0.04
C PRO A 68 1.19 -13.83 -0.65
N CYS A 69 1.04 -13.25 -1.84
CA CYS A 69 -0.21 -13.25 -2.58
C CYS A 69 -0.68 -14.68 -2.89
N THR A 70 -1.95 -14.99 -2.62
CA THR A 70 -2.53 -16.31 -2.88
C THR A 70 -2.66 -16.64 -4.36
N GLN A 71 -2.78 -15.62 -5.22
CA GLN A 71 -2.95 -15.79 -6.67
C GLN A 71 -1.63 -16.06 -7.39
N CYS A 72 -0.63 -15.18 -7.22
CA CYS A 72 0.66 -15.35 -7.90
C CYS A 72 1.74 -16.05 -7.07
N LYS A 73 1.52 -16.26 -5.76
CA LYS A 73 2.42 -16.94 -4.78
C LYS A 73 3.78 -16.28 -4.55
N THR A 74 4.27 -15.49 -5.51
CA THR A 74 5.57 -14.80 -5.48
C THR A 74 5.44 -13.31 -5.16
N GLY A 75 4.24 -12.74 -5.33
CA GLY A 75 4.01 -11.32 -5.17
C GLY A 75 3.80 -10.91 -3.72
N GLN A 76 4.25 -9.68 -3.42
CA GLN A 76 4.03 -9.03 -2.14
C GLN A 76 2.90 -8.01 -2.24
N PHE A 77 2.21 -7.80 -1.12
CA PHE A 77 1.18 -6.78 -1.01
C PHE A 77 1.77 -5.43 -0.63
N VAL A 78 1.31 -4.39 -1.30
CA VAL A 78 1.76 -3.02 -1.15
C VAL A 78 0.57 -2.11 -0.94
N TYR A 79 0.53 -1.42 0.19
CA TYR A 79 -0.49 -0.39 0.40
C TYR A 79 -0.37 0.73 -0.64
N ARG A 80 -1.50 1.05 -1.28
CA ARG A 80 -1.71 2.23 -2.11
C ARG A 80 -2.93 2.98 -1.64
N THR A 81 -2.77 4.29 -1.43
CA THR A 81 -3.85 5.20 -1.07
C THR A 81 -5.01 5.10 -2.07
N GLY A 82 -6.24 4.97 -1.57
CA GLY A 82 -7.44 4.88 -2.41
C GLY A 82 -7.86 3.48 -2.84
N ILE A 83 -6.93 2.53 -2.89
CA ILE A 83 -7.18 1.18 -3.41
C ILE A 83 -7.11 0.15 -2.28
N GLY A 84 -6.08 0.23 -1.44
CA GLY A 84 -5.77 -0.76 -0.42
C GLY A 84 -4.46 -1.48 -0.75
N TYR A 85 -4.36 -2.76 -0.38
CA TYR A 85 -3.14 -3.54 -0.62
C TYR A 85 -3.16 -4.16 -2.01
N GLN A 86 -2.38 -3.59 -2.92
CA GLN A 86 -2.21 -4.09 -4.28
C GLN A 86 -0.99 -5.03 -4.35
N CYS A 87 -1.14 -6.17 -5.01
CA CYS A 87 -0.04 -7.07 -5.29
C CYS A 87 0.97 -6.44 -6.27
N THR A 88 2.27 -6.56 -6.00
CA THR A 88 3.36 -6.13 -6.91
C THR A 88 3.94 -7.25 -7.75
N GLY A 89 3.52 -8.50 -7.52
CA GLY A 89 4.02 -9.65 -8.23
C GLY A 89 3.48 -9.79 -9.65
N ASP A 90 4.01 -10.80 -10.34
CA ASP A 90 3.63 -11.16 -11.70
C ASP A 90 2.74 -12.41 -11.67
N LEU A 91 1.59 -12.36 -12.35
CA LEU A 91 0.72 -13.52 -12.51
C LEU A 91 1.25 -14.44 -13.63
N THR A 92 1.77 -13.83 -14.70
CA THR A 92 2.48 -14.49 -15.80
C THR A 92 3.69 -13.64 -16.17
N GLU A 93 4.61 -14.17 -16.99
CA GLU A 93 5.78 -13.43 -17.49
C GLU A 93 5.44 -12.12 -18.23
N TRP A 94 4.18 -11.97 -18.67
CA TRP A 94 3.71 -10.83 -19.45
C TRP A 94 2.70 -9.96 -18.68
N THR A 95 2.16 -10.43 -17.56
CA THR A 95 1.01 -9.80 -16.89
C THR A 95 1.24 -9.66 -15.38
N LYS A 96 1.14 -8.42 -14.89
CA LYS A 96 1.16 -8.11 -13.45
C LYS A 96 -0.07 -8.68 -12.75
N CYS A 97 0.10 -9.09 -11.50
CA CYS A 97 -0.99 -9.60 -10.69
C CYS A 97 -2.00 -8.48 -10.36
N PRO A 98 -3.28 -8.58 -10.76
CA PRO A 98 -4.28 -7.56 -10.48
C PRO A 98 -4.87 -7.66 -9.06
N ASN A 99 -4.37 -8.57 -8.21
CA ASN A 99 -4.97 -8.83 -6.91
C ASN A 99 -4.88 -7.60 -5.99
N VAL A 100 -6.02 -7.25 -5.39
CA VAL A 100 -6.14 -6.16 -4.42
C VAL A 100 -6.94 -6.67 -3.23
N GLU A 101 -6.38 -6.52 -2.03
CA GLU A 101 -7.01 -6.92 -0.78
C GLU A 101 -7.06 -5.71 0.17
N LYS A 102 -8.16 -5.53 0.91
CA LYS A 102 -8.21 -4.51 1.98
C LYS A 102 -7.59 -5.03 3.27
N GLU A 103 -7.77 -6.32 3.52
CA GLU A 103 -7.32 -7.03 4.71
C GLU A 103 -6.51 -8.26 4.30
N PRO A 104 -5.26 -8.07 3.82
CA PRO A 104 -4.39 -9.18 3.48
C PRO A 104 -4.05 -10.01 4.71
N LYS A 105 -3.78 -11.31 4.52
CA LYS A 105 -3.37 -12.19 5.62
C LYS A 105 -2.01 -11.76 6.18
N ARG A 106 -1.89 -11.73 7.51
CA ARG A 106 -0.71 -11.26 8.23
C ARG A 106 -0.18 -12.30 9.21
N THR A 107 1.13 -12.28 9.42
CA THR A 107 1.85 -13.02 10.46
C THR A 107 2.50 -12.05 11.44
N LYS A 108 2.91 -12.56 12.61
CA LYS A 108 3.63 -11.75 13.59
C LYS A 108 4.96 -11.31 12.99
N PHE A 109 5.24 -10.01 13.06
CA PHE A 109 6.55 -9.47 12.76
C PHE A 109 7.56 -9.99 13.79
N LYS A 110 8.67 -10.52 13.29
CA LYS A 110 9.77 -11.04 14.12
C LYS A 110 10.99 -10.15 13.93
N ILE A 111 11.70 -9.90 15.02
CA ILE A 111 12.93 -9.12 15.01
C ILE A 111 14.08 -10.10 15.22
N PRO A 112 15.15 -10.06 14.41
CA PRO A 112 16.34 -10.86 14.65
C PRO A 112 17.06 -10.37 15.90
N GLU A 113 17.58 -11.31 16.71
CA GLU A 113 18.22 -11.02 18.01
C GLU A 113 19.38 -10.03 17.88
N SER A 114 20.16 -10.12 16.79
CA SER A 114 21.25 -9.18 16.47
C SER A 114 20.82 -7.72 16.48
N LEU A 115 19.66 -7.41 15.88
CA LEU A 115 19.13 -6.04 15.83
C LEU A 115 18.42 -5.64 17.11
N ALA A 116 17.88 -6.60 17.86
CA ALA A 116 17.25 -6.33 19.16
C ALA A 116 18.28 -5.90 20.20
N GLU A 117 19.46 -6.55 20.22
CA GLU A 117 20.58 -6.19 21.10
C GLU A 117 21.19 -4.83 20.76
N GLU A 118 21.28 -4.51 19.46
CA GLU A 118 21.88 -3.26 18.98
C GLU A 118 20.94 -2.05 19.18
N PHE A 119 19.62 -2.24 19.09
CA PHE A 119 18.64 -1.16 19.17
C PHE A 119 17.57 -1.41 20.22
N SER A 120 17.59 -0.64 21.31
CA SER A 120 16.64 -0.77 22.44
C SER A 120 15.17 -0.59 22.06
N PHE A 121 14.88 0.13 20.97
CA PHE A 121 13.50 0.30 20.48
C PHE A 121 12.94 -0.96 19.81
N LEU A 122 13.82 -1.82 19.29
CA LEU A 122 13.46 -3.10 18.70
C LEU A 122 13.25 -4.17 19.79
N ASP A 123 14.05 -4.15 20.85
CA ASP A 123 13.87 -5.05 22.00
C ASP A 123 12.54 -4.82 22.73
N THR A 124 12.18 -3.56 22.95
CA THR A 124 10.91 -3.20 23.63
C THR A 124 9.67 -3.34 22.75
N TYR A 125 9.85 -3.59 21.45
CA TYR A 125 8.75 -3.65 20.50
C TYR A 125 7.93 -4.93 20.68
N LYS A 126 6.60 -4.75 20.77
CA LYS A 126 5.62 -5.85 20.82
C LYS A 126 4.76 -5.80 19.57
N CYS A 127 4.91 -6.81 18.71
CA CYS A 127 4.09 -6.91 17.50
C CYS A 127 2.61 -7.10 17.85
N LYS A 128 1.77 -6.21 17.34
CA LYS A 128 0.32 -6.34 17.36
C LYS A 128 -0.15 -6.60 15.93
N ILE A 129 -0.80 -7.74 15.70
CA ILE A 129 -1.48 -7.97 14.44
C ILE A 129 -2.75 -7.12 14.46
N GLY A 130 -2.89 -6.24 13.50
CA GLY A 130 -4.05 -5.37 13.35
C GLY A 130 -4.44 -5.22 11.88
N THR A 131 -5.63 -4.71 11.61
CA THR A 131 -6.06 -4.31 10.27
C THR A 131 -5.77 -2.83 10.05
N ARG A 132 -5.49 -2.44 8.80
CA ARG A 132 -5.26 -1.04 8.45
C ARG A 132 -6.61 -0.38 8.22
N LEU A 133 -6.93 0.70 8.94
CA LEU A 133 -8.05 1.57 8.57
C LEU A 133 -7.71 2.28 7.26
N ILE A 134 -8.54 2.07 6.24
CA ILE A 134 -8.36 2.66 4.92
C ILE A 134 -9.55 3.59 4.69
N PRO A 135 -9.35 4.91 4.60
CA PRO A 135 -10.44 5.83 4.31
C PRO A 135 -11.05 5.48 2.95
N ALA A 136 -12.38 5.38 2.90
CA ALA A 136 -13.10 5.19 1.65
C ALA A 136 -12.94 6.45 0.80
N VAL A 137 -12.04 6.40 -0.16
CA VAL A 137 -11.88 7.48 -1.13
C VAL A 137 -12.99 7.29 -2.15
N LYS A 138 -13.95 8.23 -2.21
CA LYS A 138 -14.97 8.23 -3.27
C LYS A 138 -14.25 8.40 -4.60
N SER A 139 -14.08 7.32 -5.36
CA SER A 139 -13.55 7.36 -6.70
C SER A 139 -14.48 8.20 -7.58
N SER A 140 -14.02 9.36 -8.04
CA SER A 140 -14.72 10.20 -9.03
C SER A 140 -14.66 9.63 -10.46
N ALA A 141 -14.35 8.34 -10.62
CA ALA A 141 -14.23 7.68 -11.91
C ALA A 141 -14.80 6.25 -11.85
N SER A 142 -16.12 6.14 -11.90
CA SER A 142 -16.81 4.94 -12.39
C SER A 142 -17.28 5.26 -13.81
N GLN A 143 -16.47 4.93 -14.81
CA GLN A 143 -17.00 4.71 -16.15
C GLN A 143 -17.47 3.26 -16.20
N ASN A 144 -18.76 3.06 -15.85
CA ASN A 144 -19.46 1.84 -16.22
C ASN A 144 -19.66 1.87 -17.74
N SER A 145 -19.10 0.89 -18.43
CA SER A 145 -19.52 0.50 -19.76
C SER A 145 -20.80 -0.30 -19.65
N ASP A 146 -21.95 0.34 -19.85
CA ASP A 146 -23.16 -0.34 -20.28
C ASP A 146 -23.98 0.60 -21.15
N GLY A 147 -24.24 0.15 -22.37
CA GLY A 147 -25.00 0.91 -23.37
C GLY A 147 -26.46 1.01 -22.96
N ALA A 148 -26.94 2.23 -22.79
CA ALA A 148 -28.34 2.58 -22.91
C ALA A 148 -28.46 4.02 -23.41
N SER A 149 -29.19 4.18 -24.51
CA SER A 149 -29.45 5.43 -25.20
C SER A 149 -30.29 6.40 -24.37
N THR A 150 -29.71 7.53 -23.98
CA THR A 150 -30.45 8.77 -23.69
C THR A 150 -29.62 9.96 -24.14
N SER A 151 -30.22 10.79 -24.99
CA SER A 151 -29.63 12.00 -25.55
C SER A 151 -29.37 13.05 -24.46
N ALA A 152 -28.16 13.07 -23.91
CA ALA A 152 -27.65 14.23 -23.19
C ALA A 152 -26.53 14.85 -24.03
N LYS A 153 -26.71 16.12 -24.41
CA LYS A 153 -25.76 16.89 -25.22
C LYS A 153 -24.54 17.21 -24.34
N VAL A 154 -23.58 16.30 -24.28
CA VAL A 154 -22.29 16.52 -23.63
C VAL A 154 -21.43 17.34 -24.60
N GLU A 155 -21.24 18.62 -24.30
CA GLU A 155 -20.20 19.40 -24.97
C GLU A 155 -18.84 18.82 -24.60
N ARG A 156 -18.28 18.03 -25.51
CA ARG A 156 -16.92 17.53 -25.40
C ARG A 156 -15.98 18.72 -25.53
N PHE A 157 -15.43 19.17 -24.40
CA PHE A 157 -14.28 20.05 -24.41
C PHE A 157 -13.15 19.36 -25.19
N THR A 158 -12.91 19.85 -26.40
CA THR A 158 -11.94 19.31 -27.34
C THR A 158 -10.79 20.31 -27.39
N PRO A 159 -9.74 20.14 -26.56
CA PRO A 159 -8.70 21.15 -26.38
C PRO A 159 -7.89 21.46 -27.65
N PHE A 160 -8.04 20.65 -28.70
CA PHE A 160 -7.31 20.77 -29.97
C PHE A 160 -8.20 21.08 -31.17
N ARG A 161 -9.45 21.52 -30.95
CA ARG A 161 -10.34 21.89 -32.06
C ARG A 161 -9.87 23.20 -32.70
N GLY A 162 -9.31 23.10 -33.91
CA GLY A 162 -8.79 24.24 -34.68
C GLY A 162 -7.26 24.30 -34.82
N MET A 163 -6.53 23.30 -34.34
CA MET A 163 -5.08 23.24 -34.52
C MET A 163 -4.73 22.67 -35.90
N SER A 164 -4.16 23.49 -36.78
CA SER A 164 -3.56 23.05 -38.05
C SER A 164 -2.04 22.96 -37.89
N PHE A 165 -1.49 21.74 -38.01
CA PHE A 165 -0.05 21.53 -38.00
C PHE A 165 0.49 21.63 -39.43
N PHE A 166 1.43 22.54 -39.67
CA PHE A 166 2.23 22.54 -40.89
C PHE A 166 3.50 21.75 -40.61
N ILE A 167 3.65 20.61 -41.29
CA ILE A 167 4.89 19.85 -41.31
C ILE A 167 5.72 20.45 -42.43
N ILE A 168 6.80 21.15 -42.08
CA ILE A 168 7.79 21.63 -43.05
C ILE A 168 8.71 20.45 -43.37
N GLY A 169 8.66 19.99 -44.61
CA GLY A 169 9.62 19.08 -45.22
C GLY A 169 10.52 19.82 -46.19
#